data_AF-A0A365ZYS8-F1
#
_entry.id   AF-A0A365ZYS8-F1
#
_cell.length_a   1.000
_cell.length_b   1.000
_cell.length_c   1.000
_cell.angle_alpha   90.00
_cell.angle_beta   90.00
_cell.angle_gamma   90.00
#
_symmetry.space_group_name_H-M   'P 1'
#
loop_
_entity.id
_entity.type
_entity.pdbx_description
1 polymer ?
#
loop_
_entity_poly.entity_id
_entity_poly.type
_entity_poly.pdbx_seq_one_letter_code
_entity_poly.pdbx_strand_id
1 'polypeptide(L)'
;MFTAADRSPNGYREYGRSQVARVADIEPLLSLGLTAADIRAFLPCLGDAIADGPVCPASAAVIARRLADVDDRIAALAAARARLVDALTRAGAGELARPHEPPGARTTG
;
A
#
# COMPACT_ATOMS: atom_id res chain seq x y z
N MET A 1 -23.60 6.96 -7.87
CA MET A 1 -23.52 8.39 -7.51
C MET A 1 -23.00 8.48 -6.09
N PHE A 2 -21.79 9.02 -5.87
CA PHE A 2 -21.22 9.17 -4.53
C PHE A 2 -21.90 10.37 -3.85
N THR A 3 -22.78 10.10 -2.89
CA THR A 3 -23.40 11.18 -2.10
C THR A 3 -22.43 11.60 -1.01
N ALA A 4 -22.06 12.89 -1.02
CA ALA A 4 -21.26 13.48 0.03
C ALA A 4 -21.97 13.33 1.39
N ALA A 5 -21.20 13.24 2.48
CA ALA A 5 -21.72 13.16 3.84
C ALA A 5 -22.76 14.26 4.10
N ASP A 6 -23.90 13.86 4.67
CA ASP A 6 -25.00 14.78 4.96
C ASP A 6 -24.57 15.73 6.09
N ARG A 7 -25.18 16.91 6.14
CA ARG A 7 -24.88 17.90 7.18
C ARG A 7 -25.97 17.83 8.24
N SER A 8 -25.58 17.52 9.47
CA SER A 8 -26.45 17.64 10.63
C SER A 8 -26.88 19.11 10.80
N PRO A 9 -28.06 19.40 11.40
CA PRO A 9 -28.52 20.78 11.61
C PRO A 9 -27.53 21.65 12.41
N ASN A 10 -26.62 21.05 13.19
CA ASN A 10 -25.55 21.71 13.93
C ASN A 10 -24.25 21.89 13.10
N GLY A 11 -24.25 21.57 11.81
CA GLY A 11 -23.15 21.78 10.86
C GLY A 11 -22.13 20.64 10.75
N TYR A 12 -22.23 19.60 11.57
CA TYR A 12 -21.34 18.44 11.53
C TYR A 12 -21.66 17.52 10.34
N ARG A 13 -20.66 16.74 9.88
CA ARG A 13 -20.85 15.72 8.84
C ARG A 13 -21.40 14.44 9.46
N GLU A 14 -22.51 13.93 8.93
CA GLU A 14 -23.08 12.63 9.29
C GLU A 14 -22.70 11.59 8.23
N TYR A 15 -22.13 10.49 8.70
CA TYR A 15 -21.72 9.37 7.87
C TYR A 15 -22.63 8.17 8.07
N GLY A 16 -23.31 7.73 7.01
CA GLY A 16 -24.13 6.52 7.03
C GLY A 16 -23.29 5.24 7.05
N ARG A 17 -23.90 4.10 7.42
CA ARG A 17 -23.22 2.78 7.46
C ARG A 17 -22.53 2.40 6.14
N SER A 18 -23.10 2.78 5.00
CA SER A 18 -22.51 2.54 3.67
C SER A 18 -21.21 3.31 3.44
N GLN A 19 -21.05 4.46 4.10
CA GLN A 19 -19.85 5.29 4.00
C GLN A 19 -18.73 4.71 4.88
N VAL A 20 -19.08 4.15 6.03
CA VAL A 20 -18.14 3.42 6.91
C VAL A 20 -17.66 2.13 6.25
N ALA A 21 -18.57 1.33 5.65
CA ALA A 21 -18.21 0.10 4.94
C ALA A 21 -17.19 0.38 3.81
N ARG A 22 -17.40 1.46 3.04
CA ARG A 22 -16.45 1.85 1.99
C ARG A 22 -15.07 2.23 2.53
N VAL A 23 -14.96 2.80 3.72
CA VAL A 23 -13.65 3.08 4.34
C VAL A 23 -12.96 1.77 4.76
N ALA A 24 -13.72 0.81 5.28
CA ALA A 24 -13.19 -0.51 5.62
C ALA A 24 -12.66 -1.26 4.38
N ASP A 25 -13.29 -1.08 3.21
CA ASP A 25 -12.82 -1.66 1.94
C ASP A 25 -11.50 -1.02 1.44
N ILE A 26 -11.19 0.21 1.88
CA ILE A 26 -10.00 0.96 1.45
C ILE A 26 -8.75 0.56 2.27
N GLU A 27 -8.91 0.20 3.53
CA GLU A 27 -7.79 -0.14 4.43
C GLU A 27 -6.90 -1.29 3.90
N PRO A 28 -7.46 -2.41 3.38
CA PRO A 28 -6.67 -3.46 2.75
C PRO A 28 -5.93 -3.01 1.48
N LEU A 29 -6.47 -2.05 0.72
CA LEU A 29 -5.80 -1.53 -0.48
C LEU A 29 -4.57 -0.70 -0.10
N LEU A 30 -4.65 0.07 1.00
CA LEU A 30 -3.52 0.82 1.52
C LEU A 30 -2.40 -0.10 2.03
N SER A 31 -2.74 -1.25 2.64
CA SER A 31 -1.73 -2.20 3.12
C SER A 31 -0.92 -2.86 2.00
N LEU A 32 -1.44 -2.90 0.78
CA LEU A 32 -0.72 -3.31 -0.44
C LEU A 32 0.30 -2.26 -0.94
N GLY A 33 0.46 -1.15 -0.21
CA GLY A 33 1.34 -0.06 -0.59
C GLY A 33 0.78 0.81 -1.71
N LEU A 34 -0.52 0.72 -2.03
CA LEU A 34 -1.19 1.65 -2.93
C LEU A 34 -1.37 3.01 -2.25
N THR A 35 -1.25 4.09 -3.02
CA THR A 35 -1.50 5.43 -2.51
C THR A 35 -2.98 5.81 -2.57
N ALA A 36 -3.40 6.83 -1.83
CA ALA A 36 -4.75 7.39 -1.95
C ALA A 36 -5.09 7.89 -3.38
N ALA A 37 -4.06 8.25 -4.17
CA ALA A 37 -4.24 8.57 -5.58
C ALA A 37 -4.51 7.32 -6.43
N ASP A 38 -3.84 6.21 -6.12
CA ASP A 38 -4.07 4.93 -6.78
C ASP A 38 -5.47 4.39 -6.45
N ILE A 39 -5.88 4.47 -5.19
CA ILE A 39 -7.20 4.04 -4.70
C ILE A 39 -8.35 4.81 -5.37
N ARG A 40 -8.13 6.05 -5.82
CA ARG A 40 -9.15 6.78 -6.61
C ARG A 40 -9.54 6.05 -7.89
N ALA A 41 -8.61 5.30 -8.51
CA ALA A 41 -8.92 4.48 -9.68
C ALA A 41 -9.76 3.24 -9.36
N PHE A 42 -9.87 2.87 -8.09
CA PHE A 42 -10.71 1.78 -7.60
C PHE A 42 -12.14 2.25 -7.28
N LEU A 43 -12.41 3.57 -7.25
CA LEU A 43 -13.73 4.13 -6.94
C LEU A 43 -14.89 3.59 -7.79
N PRO A 44 -14.73 3.31 -9.10
CA PRO A 44 -15.78 2.68 -9.90
C PRO A 44 -16.11 1.25 -9.46
N CYS A 45 -15.19 0.58 -8.78
CA CYS A 45 -15.31 -0.81 -8.34
C CYS A 45 -15.53 -0.93 -6.82
N LEU A 46 -15.42 0.18 -6.07
CA LEU A 46 -15.72 0.28 -4.65
C LEU A 46 -17.23 0.44 -4.47
N GLY A 47 -17.97 -0.65 -4.25
CA GLY A 47 -19.40 -0.61 -3.93
C GLY A 47 -20.19 -1.81 -4.44
N ASP A 48 -19.72 -2.44 -5.52
CA ASP A 48 -20.03 -3.84 -5.78
C ASP A 48 -19.08 -4.64 -4.89
N ALA A 49 -19.62 -5.58 -4.12
CA ALA A 49 -18.86 -6.28 -3.10
C ALA A 49 -17.51 -6.73 -3.68
N ILE A 50 -16.41 -6.32 -3.04
CA ILE A 50 -15.09 -6.92 -3.23
C ILE A 50 -15.13 -8.34 -2.60
N ALA A 51 -16.18 -9.10 -2.87
CA ALA A 51 -16.41 -10.45 -2.38
C ALA A 51 -15.74 -11.47 -3.31
N ASP A 52 -15.64 -11.16 -4.61
CA ASP A 52 -15.10 -12.08 -5.63
C ASP A 52 -13.62 -11.82 -5.98
N GLY A 53 -12.94 -11.01 -5.17
CA GLY A 53 -11.51 -10.75 -5.29
C GLY A 53 -11.19 -9.33 -5.75
N PRO A 54 -9.97 -8.86 -5.47
CA PRO A 54 -9.55 -7.56 -5.94
C PRO A 54 -9.49 -7.64 -7.47
N VAL A 55 -9.60 -6.49 -8.11
CA VAL A 55 -9.19 -6.33 -9.51
C VAL A 55 -10.31 -6.45 -10.54
N CYS A 56 -11.15 -5.41 -10.61
CA CYS A 56 -11.76 -5.05 -11.88
C CYS A 56 -10.65 -4.67 -12.90
N PRO A 57 -10.86 -4.82 -14.22
CA PRO A 57 -9.82 -4.58 -15.23
C PRO A 57 -9.14 -3.20 -15.13
N ALA A 58 -9.89 -2.15 -14.75
CA ALA A 58 -9.36 -0.80 -14.54
C ALA A 58 -8.34 -0.72 -13.40
N SER A 59 -8.54 -1.47 -12.32
CA SER A 59 -7.61 -1.53 -11.20
C SER A 59 -6.37 -2.42 -11.45
N ALA A 60 -6.44 -3.35 -12.40
CA ALA A 60 -5.31 -4.23 -12.74
C ALA A 60 -4.09 -3.43 -13.23
N ALA A 61 -4.34 -2.46 -14.11
CA ALA A 61 -3.29 -1.60 -14.66
C ALA A 61 -2.60 -0.76 -13.56
N VAL A 62 -3.36 -0.32 -12.56
CA VAL A 62 -2.83 0.46 -11.43
C VAL A 62 -1.96 -0.41 -10.53
N ILE A 63 -2.39 -1.63 -10.25
CA ILE A 63 -1.61 -2.60 -9.46
C ILE A 63 -0.31 -2.96 -10.21
N ALA A 64 -0.39 -3.25 -11.51
CA ALA A 64 0.78 -3.58 -12.31
C ALA A 64 1.81 -2.44 -12.35
N ARG A 65 1.37 -1.20 -12.53
CA ARG A 65 2.24 -0.02 -12.44
C ARG A 65 2.87 0.10 -11.05
N ARG A 66 2.08 -0.10 -9.99
CA ARG A 66 2.60 0.01 -8.61
C ARG A 66 3.62 -1.08 -8.30
N LEU A 67 3.41 -2.29 -8.81
CA LEU A 67 4.35 -3.38 -8.69
C LEU A 67 5.69 -3.02 -9.35
N ALA A 68 5.67 -2.48 -10.57
CA ALA A 68 6.88 -2.01 -11.25
C ALA A 68 7.63 -0.94 -10.44
N ASP A 69 6.93 0.05 -9.88
CA ASP A 69 7.56 1.08 -9.03
C ASP A 69 8.22 0.49 -7.77
N VAL A 70 7.65 -0.58 -7.21
CA VAL A 70 8.19 -1.28 -6.04
C VAL A 70 9.43 -2.07 -6.43
N ASP A 71 9.38 -2.81 -7.55
CA ASP A 71 10.51 -3.59 -8.05
C ASP A 71 11.71 -2.69 -8.37
N ASP A 72 11.48 -1.54 -8.99
CA ASP A 72 12.52 -0.54 -9.27
C ASP A 72 13.17 -0.02 -7.98
N ARG A 73 12.37 0.23 -6.94
CA ARG A 73 12.88 0.65 -5.62
C ARG A 73 13.66 -0.45 -4.94
N ILE A 74 13.19 -1.70 -5.00
CA ILE A 74 13.91 -2.87 -4.47
C ILE A 74 15.27 -2.99 -5.16
N ALA A 75 15.30 -2.89 -6.49
CA ALA A 75 16.55 -2.96 -7.26
C ALA A 75 17.53 -1.84 -6.87
N ALA A 76 17.03 -0.60 -6.75
CA ALA A 76 17.85 0.54 -6.33
C ALA A 76 18.42 0.38 -4.91
N LEU A 77 17.58 -0.07 -3.96
CA LEU A 77 17.98 -0.32 -2.57
C LEU A 77 18.95 -1.51 -2.46
N ALA A 78 18.74 -2.57 -3.23
CA ALA A 78 19.66 -3.70 -3.30
C ALA A 78 21.04 -3.28 -3.82
N ALA A 79 21.09 -2.44 -4.86
CA ALA A 79 22.33 -1.90 -5.38
C ALA A 79 23.03 -0.97 -4.36
N ALA A 80 22.27 -0.14 -3.63
CA ALA A 80 22.82 0.68 -2.55
C ALA A 80 23.39 -0.19 -1.43
N ARG A 81 22.67 -1.24 -1.02
CA ARG A 81 23.11 -2.20 -0.01
C ARG A 81 24.42 -2.87 -0.41
N ALA A 82 24.55 -3.33 -1.65
CA ALA A 82 25.78 -3.94 -2.15
C ALA A 82 26.98 -2.97 -2.03
N ARG A 83 26.81 -1.71 -2.44
CA ARG A 83 27.87 -0.69 -2.32
C ARG A 83 28.29 -0.43 -0.87
N LEU A 84 27.33 -0.42 0.06
CA LEU A 84 27.59 -0.25 1.49
C LEU A 84 28.36 -1.45 2.07
N VAL A 85 27.97 -2.67 1.69
CA VAL A 85 28.70 -3.89 2.08
C VAL A 85 30.14 -3.83 1.56
N ASP A 86 30.34 -3.51 0.29
CA ASP A 86 31.68 -3.39 -0.30
C ASP A 86 32.53 -2.33 0.42
N ALA A 87 31.93 -1.20 0.80
CA ALA A 87 32.61 -0.16 1.56
C ALA A 87 33.04 -0.64 2.95
N LEU A 88 32.18 -1.39 3.65
CA LEU A 88 32.50 -1.98 4.96
C LEU A 88 33.61 -3.04 4.84
N THR A 89 33.57 -3.88 3.82
CA THR A 89 34.62 -4.88 3.56
C THR A 89 35.96 -4.21 3.32
N ARG A 90 36.01 -3.15 2.50
CA ARG A 90 37.26 -2.37 2.28
C ARG A 90 37.77 -1.68 3.55
N ALA A 91 36.86 -1.24 4.43
CA ALA A 91 37.22 -0.61 5.69
C ALA A 91 37.69 -1.62 6.77
N GLY A 92 37.70 -2.93 6.48
CA GLY A 92 38.03 -3.97 7.46
C GLY A 92 36.96 -4.19 8.53
N ALA A 93 35.77 -3.63 8.35
CA ALA A 93 34.64 -3.68 9.28
C ALA A 93 33.63 -4.78 8.92
N GLY A 94 34.12 -5.96 8.52
CA GLY A 94 33.29 -7.07 8.01
C GLY A 94 32.23 -7.55 9.01
N GLU A 95 32.47 -7.42 10.32
CA GLU A 95 31.54 -7.81 11.38
C GLU A 95 30.26 -6.95 11.39
N LEU A 96 30.33 -5.68 10.97
CA LEU A 96 29.21 -4.74 10.89
C LEU A 96 28.38 -4.87 9.60
N ALA A 97 28.89 -5.61 8.60
CA ALA A 97 28.23 -5.83 7.32
C ALA A 97 27.19 -6.98 7.37
N ARG A 98 27.01 -7.63 8.53
CA ARG A 98 25.99 -8.67 8.68
C ARG A 98 24.62 -8.11 8.30
N PRO A 99 23.80 -8.86 7.53
CA PRO A 99 22.46 -8.42 7.18
C PRO A 99 21.67 -8.04 8.44
N HIS A 100 21.16 -6.81 8.48
CA HIS A 100 20.13 -6.44 9.45
C HIS A 100 18.86 -7.20 9.07
N GLU A 101 18.51 -8.22 9.84
CA GLU A 101 17.24 -8.93 9.71
C GLU A 101 16.10 -7.98 10.10
N PRO A 102 15.10 -7.73 9.23
CA PRO A 102 14.03 -6.80 9.54
C PRO A 102 13.14 -7.35 10.68
N PRO A 103 12.80 -6.56 11.71
CA PRO A 103 11.86 -7.00 12.74
C PRO A 103 10.45 -7.05 12.13
N GLY A 104 9.92 -8.26 11.86
CA GLY A 104 8.54 -8.35 11.37
C GLY A 104 7.99 -9.65 10.80
N ALA A 105 8.70 -10.79 10.80
CA ALA A 105 8.09 -12.07 10.47
C ALA A 105 7.39 -12.70 11.69
N ARG A 106 6.35 -12.04 12.22
CA ARG A 106 5.39 -12.71 13.10
C ARG A 106 4.12 -12.98 12.30
N THR A 107 4.10 -14.13 11.64
CA THR A 107 2.85 -14.79 11.21
C THR A 107 2.02 -15.09 12.45
N THR A 108 0.96 -14.30 12.67
CA THR A 108 -0.11 -14.66 13.60
C THR A 108 -1.08 -15.57 12.85
N GLY A 109 -1.23 -16.80 13.36
CA GLY A 109 -2.27 -17.74 12.93
C GLY A 109 -3.62 -17.46 13.56
#